data_AF-K1SNU5-F1
#
_entry.id   AF-K1SNU5-F1
#
_cell.length_a   1.000
_cell.length_b   1.000
_cell.length_c   1.000
_cell.angle_alpha   90.00
_cell.angle_beta   90.00
_cell.angle_gamma   90.00
#
_symmetry.space_group_name_H-M   'P 1'
#
loop_
_entity.id
_entity.type
_entity.pdbx_description
1 polymer ?
#
loop_
_entity_poly.entity_id
_entity_poly.type
_entity_poly.pdbx_seq_one_letter_code
_entity_poly.pdbx_strand_id
1 'polypeptide(L)'
;KNQIPSGLNFSLCGIPFWNTDLGGFFYWEFEQNPKNPAIQELQTRWMQWGTFMPLMRNHCSSPMVSELYEFGKQGDWAYDAMIKAIKLRYRLLPYIYSTAGDCVQNSGSMMRALVMDYAADKKASRLNDEYLFGRNILVKPVTDPLYTWKDKEKKGHTIYPDVRKAAAPVNVYLPKGNKWYDFWSNTQYEGGQDIQRLCPIDIMPVFIKAGTILPFGPEVQYSSEKPWDELEIRV
;
A
#
# COMPACT_ATOMS: atom_id res chain seq x y z
N LYS A 1 9.97 -5.69 2.19
CA LYS A 1 10.76 -5.61 0.94
C LYS A 1 10.59 -6.83 0.04
N ASN A 2 11.09 -8.01 0.41
CA ASN A 2 11.12 -9.20 -0.46
C ASN A 2 9.74 -9.75 -0.88
N GLN A 3 8.69 -9.42 -0.14
CA GLN A 3 7.35 -9.87 -0.48
C GLN A 3 6.80 -9.21 -1.75
N ILE A 4 7.26 -8.02 -2.12
CA ILE A 4 6.82 -7.34 -3.36
C ILE A 4 7.24 -8.16 -4.58
N PRO A 5 8.53 -8.49 -4.81
CA PRO A 5 8.89 -9.35 -5.93
C PRO A 5 8.24 -10.73 -5.85
N SER A 6 8.00 -11.31 -4.66
CA SER A 6 7.27 -12.57 -4.53
C SER A 6 5.85 -12.46 -5.10
N GLY A 7 5.07 -11.45 -4.70
CA GLY A 7 3.72 -11.23 -5.22
C GLY A 7 3.70 -10.92 -6.72
N LEU A 8 4.67 -10.16 -7.21
CA LEU A 8 4.79 -9.86 -8.64
C LEU A 8 5.10 -11.10 -9.49
N ASN A 9 6.03 -11.95 -9.05
CA ASN A 9 6.32 -13.21 -9.73
C ASN A 9 5.11 -14.16 -9.69
N PHE A 10 4.44 -14.27 -8.54
CA PHE A 10 3.26 -15.11 -8.37
C PHE A 10 2.11 -14.68 -9.30
N SER A 11 1.88 -13.38 -9.40
CA SER A 11 0.91 -12.78 -10.33
C SER A 11 1.28 -13.03 -11.81
N LEU A 12 2.57 -12.91 -12.16
CA LEU A 12 3.06 -13.21 -13.52
C LEU A 12 2.91 -14.67 -13.92
N CYS A 13 2.83 -15.60 -12.95
CA CYS A 13 2.48 -17.00 -13.19
C CYS A 13 0.98 -17.21 -13.48
N GLY A 14 0.19 -16.15 -13.63
CA GLY A 14 -1.24 -16.22 -13.94
C GLY A 14 -2.12 -16.45 -12.73
N ILE A 15 -1.63 -16.21 -11.51
CA ILE A 15 -2.40 -16.36 -10.27
C ILE A 15 -2.70 -14.97 -9.69
N PRO A 16 -3.88 -14.37 -9.99
CA PRO A 16 -4.11 -12.94 -9.77
C PRO A 16 -4.48 -12.56 -8.34
N PHE A 17 -4.81 -13.54 -7.49
CA PHE A 17 -5.18 -13.33 -6.09
C PHE A 17 -4.04 -13.80 -5.16
N TRP A 18 -3.44 -12.84 -4.46
CA TRP A 18 -2.30 -13.04 -3.58
C TRP A 18 -2.31 -12.03 -2.44
N ASN A 19 -1.69 -12.37 -1.31
CA ASN A 19 -1.42 -11.47 -0.19
C ASN A 19 -0.28 -12.01 0.68
N THR A 20 0.03 -11.25 1.73
CA THR A 20 0.87 -11.70 2.84
C THR A 20 0.15 -11.54 4.17
N ASP A 21 0.77 -12.05 5.24
CA ASP A 21 0.48 -11.64 6.61
C ASP A 21 0.97 -10.20 6.80
N LEU A 22 0.06 -9.24 6.96
CA LEU A 22 0.43 -7.83 7.18
C LEU A 22 1.09 -7.71 8.57
N GLY A 23 2.31 -7.18 8.63
CA GLY A 23 3.16 -7.19 9.83
C GLY A 23 4.13 -8.36 9.91
N GLY A 24 3.89 -9.40 9.11
CA GLY A 24 4.63 -10.66 9.12
C GLY A 24 4.06 -11.66 10.13
N PHE A 25 4.17 -12.95 9.80
CA PHE A 25 3.66 -14.03 10.67
C PHE A 25 4.30 -14.01 12.06
N PHE A 26 5.57 -13.60 12.13
CA PHE A 26 6.34 -13.48 13.36
C PHE A 26 6.99 -12.11 13.50
N TYR A 27 6.84 -11.49 14.67
CA TYR A 27 7.55 -10.27 15.06
C TYR A 27 8.33 -10.42 16.38
N TRP A 28 8.91 -11.60 16.64
CA TRP A 28 9.78 -11.88 17.81
C TRP A 28 11.04 -11.00 17.89
N GLU A 29 11.36 -10.38 16.76
CA GLU A 29 12.36 -9.35 16.59
C GLU A 29 11.98 -8.02 17.29
N PHE A 30 10.77 -7.89 17.84
CA PHE A 30 10.21 -6.67 18.46
C PHE A 30 9.62 -6.97 19.84
N GLU A 31 10.27 -7.87 20.59
CA GLU A 31 9.87 -8.26 21.95
C GLU A 31 8.44 -8.82 22.06
N GLN A 32 7.83 -9.20 20.93
CA GLN A 32 6.42 -9.59 20.85
C GLN A 32 5.46 -8.50 21.40
N ASN A 33 5.91 -7.25 21.40
CA ASN A 33 5.18 -6.13 21.99
C ASN A 33 4.62 -5.20 20.90
N PRO A 34 3.29 -5.15 20.68
CA PRO A 34 2.68 -4.26 19.69
C PRO A 34 2.84 -2.76 20.02
N LYS A 35 3.30 -2.42 21.24
CA LYS A 35 3.65 -1.04 21.64
C LYS A 35 5.09 -0.65 21.30
N ASN A 36 5.91 -1.58 20.82
CA ASN A 36 7.25 -1.26 20.34
C ASN A 36 7.11 -0.40 19.05
N PRO A 37 7.66 0.83 19.00
CA PRO A 37 7.38 1.74 17.89
C PRO A 37 7.91 1.21 16.54
N ALA A 38 8.96 0.38 16.55
CA ALA A 38 9.50 -0.19 15.33
C ALA A 38 8.54 -1.23 14.70
N ILE A 39 7.79 -2.01 15.50
CA ILE A 39 6.71 -2.85 14.95
C ILE A 39 5.49 -2.03 14.56
N GLN A 40 5.20 -0.93 15.26
CA GLN A 40 4.10 -0.03 14.89
C GLN A 40 4.33 0.61 13.50
N GLU A 41 5.56 1.06 13.19
CA GLU A 41 5.88 1.60 11.86
C GLU A 41 5.81 0.48 10.82
N LEU A 42 6.40 -0.69 11.10
CA LEU A 42 6.35 -1.84 10.19
C LEU A 42 4.90 -2.23 9.87
N GLN A 43 4.04 -2.40 10.89
CA GLN A 43 2.62 -2.71 10.73
C GLN A 43 1.91 -1.62 9.92
N THR A 44 2.17 -0.34 10.22
CA THR A 44 1.57 0.80 9.51
C THR A 44 1.93 0.77 8.02
N ARG A 45 3.22 0.61 7.69
CA ARG A 45 3.69 0.53 6.30
C ARG A 45 3.14 -0.69 5.56
N TRP A 46 3.03 -1.82 6.25
CA TRP A 46 2.48 -3.03 5.65
C TRP A 46 0.97 -2.91 5.42
N MET A 47 0.22 -2.31 6.35
CA MET A 47 -1.22 -2.04 6.19
C MET A 47 -1.49 -1.08 5.03
N GLN A 48 -0.66 -0.04 4.87
CA GLN A 48 -0.71 0.86 3.70
C GLN A 48 -0.52 0.09 2.40
N TRP A 49 0.48 -0.79 2.35
CA TRP A 49 0.69 -1.64 1.19
C TRP A 49 -0.48 -2.62 0.96
N GLY A 50 -1.01 -3.21 2.03
CA GLY A 50 -2.16 -4.12 2.03
C GLY A 50 -3.41 -3.51 1.40
N THR A 51 -3.62 -2.19 1.52
CA THR A 51 -4.70 -1.47 0.82
C THR A 51 -4.68 -1.70 -0.70
N PHE A 52 -3.51 -1.92 -1.28
CA PHE A 52 -3.28 -2.10 -2.72
C PHE A 52 -2.76 -3.50 -3.07
N MET A 53 -3.10 -4.51 -2.24
CA MET A 53 -2.96 -5.91 -2.57
C MET A 53 -4.29 -6.48 -3.12
N PRO A 54 -4.25 -7.62 -3.84
CA PRO A 54 -5.45 -8.35 -4.22
C PRO A 54 -6.35 -8.65 -3.01
N LEU A 55 -5.77 -9.19 -1.93
CA LEU A 55 -6.45 -9.42 -0.66
C LEU A 55 -5.75 -8.66 0.47
N MET A 56 -6.51 -7.98 1.33
CA MET A 56 -6.01 -7.28 2.51
C MET A 56 -6.31 -8.12 3.75
N ARG A 57 -5.32 -8.83 4.28
CA ARG A 57 -5.48 -9.77 5.41
C ARG A 57 -4.39 -9.57 6.46
N ASN A 58 -4.80 -9.18 7.65
CA ASN A 58 -3.92 -9.06 8.80
C ASN A 58 -3.87 -10.38 9.60
N HIS A 59 -2.68 -10.85 9.97
CA HIS A 59 -2.51 -12.14 10.66
C HIS A 59 -1.12 -12.27 11.30
N CYS A 60 -1.04 -13.00 12.42
CA CYS A 60 0.22 -13.34 13.10
C CYS A 60 0.10 -14.66 13.89
N SER A 61 1.22 -15.17 14.40
CA SER A 61 1.31 -16.35 15.26
C SER A 61 1.00 -16.04 16.72
N SER A 62 0.35 -16.95 17.47
CA SER A 62 0.22 -16.80 18.93
C SER A 62 1.60 -16.86 19.63
N PRO A 63 1.87 -16.08 20.70
CA PRO A 63 0.97 -15.21 21.45
C PRO A 63 0.89 -13.76 20.92
N MET A 64 1.37 -13.52 19.71
CA MET A 64 1.31 -12.21 19.07
C MET A 64 -0.13 -11.83 18.71
N VAL A 65 -0.37 -10.53 18.61
CA VAL A 65 -1.67 -9.94 18.28
C VAL A 65 -1.55 -9.03 17.06
N SER A 66 -2.62 -8.94 16.29
CA SER A 66 -2.62 -8.15 15.03
C SER A 66 -3.75 -7.12 15.00
N GLU A 67 -4.68 -7.18 15.95
CA GLU A 67 -5.82 -6.28 16.08
C GLU A 67 -5.34 -4.84 16.27
N LEU A 68 -5.92 -3.90 15.51
CA LEU A 68 -5.38 -2.53 15.44
C LEU A 68 -5.36 -1.81 16.80
N TYR A 69 -6.31 -2.11 17.68
CA TYR A 69 -6.37 -1.51 19.03
C TYR A 69 -5.19 -1.95 19.92
N GLU A 70 -4.54 -3.07 19.61
CA GLU A 70 -3.32 -3.50 20.30
C GLU A 70 -2.12 -2.63 19.94
N PHE A 71 -2.14 -1.99 18.76
CA PHE A 71 -1.08 -1.10 18.30
C PHE A 71 -1.27 0.36 18.74
N GLY A 72 -2.40 0.72 19.33
CA GLY A 72 -2.68 2.08 19.79
C GLY A 72 -4.17 2.39 19.89
N LYS A 73 -4.49 3.64 20.16
CA LYS A 73 -5.86 4.19 20.18
C LYS A 73 -5.98 5.38 19.24
N GLN A 74 -7.20 5.86 19.03
CA GLN A 74 -7.45 7.07 18.26
C GLN A 74 -6.59 8.24 18.78
N GLY A 75 -5.90 8.92 17.87
CA GLY A 75 -4.92 9.95 18.22
C GLY A 75 -3.47 9.45 18.28
N ASP A 76 -3.23 8.13 18.31
CA ASP A 76 -1.90 7.56 18.13
C ASP A 76 -1.57 7.44 16.64
N TRP A 77 -0.34 7.80 16.25
CA TRP A 77 0.06 7.92 14.85
C TRP A 77 -0.10 6.62 14.06
N ALA A 78 0.22 5.48 14.67
CA ALA A 78 0.14 4.17 14.03
C ALA A 78 -1.33 3.77 13.83
N TYR A 79 -2.14 3.92 14.88
CA TYR A 79 -3.56 3.57 14.85
C TYR A 79 -4.31 4.37 13.78
N ASP A 80 -4.18 5.70 13.80
CA ASP A 80 -4.89 6.56 12.84
C ASP A 80 -4.44 6.30 11.40
N ALA A 81 -3.14 6.07 11.16
CA ALA A 81 -2.62 5.74 9.83
C ALA A 81 -3.16 4.41 9.30
N MET A 82 -3.25 3.38 10.15
CA MET A 82 -3.83 2.08 9.77
C MET A 82 -5.33 2.18 9.51
N ILE A 83 -6.08 2.92 10.33
CA ILE A 83 -7.51 3.17 10.10
C ILE A 83 -7.74 3.92 8.78
N LYS A 84 -6.91 4.93 8.49
CA LYS A 84 -6.95 5.66 7.21
C LYS A 84 -6.74 4.72 6.02
N ALA A 85 -5.78 3.80 6.09
CA ALA A 85 -5.51 2.81 5.05
C ALA A 85 -6.70 1.84 4.83
N ILE A 86 -7.36 1.38 5.90
CA ILE A 86 -8.56 0.53 5.83
C ILE A 86 -9.73 1.30 5.22
N LYS A 87 -9.99 2.53 5.68
CA LYS A 87 -11.06 3.36 5.13
C LYS A 87 -10.86 3.60 3.64
N LEU A 88 -9.62 3.87 3.20
CA LEU A 88 -9.30 4.00 1.79
C LEU A 88 -9.58 2.72 0.99
N ARG A 89 -9.23 1.54 1.54
CA ARG A 89 -9.57 0.24 0.91
C ARG A 89 -11.07 0.12 0.66
N TYR A 90 -11.90 0.49 1.64
CA TYR A 90 -13.36 0.46 1.50
C TYR A 90 -13.89 1.48 0.50
N ARG A 91 -13.35 2.71 0.53
CA ARG A 91 -13.68 3.73 -0.47
C ARG A 91 -13.33 3.28 -1.89
N LEU A 92 -12.27 2.52 -2.08
CA LEU A 92 -11.85 1.97 -3.38
C LEU A 92 -12.58 0.68 -3.80
N LEU A 93 -13.56 0.18 -3.02
CA LEU A 93 -14.24 -1.08 -3.31
C LEU A 93 -14.78 -1.20 -4.75
N PRO A 94 -15.43 -0.17 -5.34
CA PRO A 94 -15.88 -0.26 -6.72
C PRO A 94 -14.74 -0.55 -7.69
N TYR A 95 -13.62 0.18 -7.59
CA TYR A 95 -12.43 -0.06 -8.42
C TYR A 95 -11.83 -1.46 -8.19
N ILE A 96 -11.70 -1.87 -6.92
CA ILE A 96 -11.12 -3.16 -6.53
C ILE A 96 -11.97 -4.30 -7.06
N TYR A 97 -13.29 -4.20 -6.93
CA TYR A 97 -14.22 -5.24 -7.36
C TYR A 97 -14.31 -5.34 -8.88
N SER A 98 -14.25 -4.20 -9.60
CA SER A 98 -14.09 -4.21 -11.06
C SER A 98 -12.78 -4.86 -11.48
N THR A 99 -11.68 -4.61 -10.76
CA THR A 99 -10.37 -5.24 -11.05
C THR A 99 -10.40 -6.76 -10.77
N ALA A 100 -11.10 -7.19 -9.72
CA ALA A 100 -11.32 -8.62 -9.46
C ALA A 100 -12.20 -9.27 -10.54
N GLY A 101 -13.24 -8.56 -11.02
CA GLY A 101 -14.06 -8.97 -12.16
C GLY A 101 -13.24 -9.16 -13.44
N ASP A 102 -12.30 -8.23 -13.73
CA ASP A 102 -11.37 -8.32 -14.86
C ASP A 102 -10.52 -9.60 -14.82
N CYS A 103 -10.13 -10.07 -13.63
CA CYS A 103 -9.37 -11.31 -13.45
C CYS A 103 -10.17 -12.53 -13.92
N VAL A 104 -11.48 -12.55 -13.68
CA VAL A 104 -12.37 -13.67 -14.05
C VAL A 104 -12.81 -13.55 -15.51
N GLN A 105 -13.23 -12.36 -15.93
CA GLN A 105 -13.89 -12.15 -17.22
C GLN A 105 -12.88 -11.97 -18.37
N ASN A 106 -11.71 -11.40 -18.09
CA ASN A 106 -10.73 -11.02 -19.11
C ASN A 106 -9.32 -11.55 -18.82
N SER A 107 -9.19 -12.52 -17.91
CA SER A 107 -7.88 -13.06 -17.49
C SER A 107 -6.91 -11.97 -17.03
N GLY A 108 -7.45 -10.91 -16.40
CA GLY A 108 -6.69 -9.82 -15.82
C GLY A 108 -5.84 -10.25 -14.62
N SER A 109 -5.10 -9.29 -14.07
CA SER A 109 -4.41 -9.45 -12.79
C SER A 109 -4.44 -8.16 -12.00
N MET A 110 -4.58 -8.27 -10.68
CA MET A 110 -4.72 -7.13 -9.77
C MET A 110 -3.37 -6.52 -9.38
N MET A 111 -2.33 -7.34 -9.17
CA MET A 111 -0.99 -6.85 -8.79
C MET A 111 -0.04 -7.07 -9.98
N ARG A 112 0.18 -6.03 -10.78
CA ARG A 112 0.80 -6.15 -12.10
C ARG A 112 2.23 -5.62 -12.08
N ALA A 113 3.20 -6.50 -12.35
CA ALA A 113 4.57 -6.06 -12.58
C ALA A 113 4.62 -5.08 -13.75
N LEU A 114 5.42 -4.02 -13.63
CA LEU A 114 5.42 -2.93 -14.62
C LEU A 114 5.75 -3.42 -16.05
N VAL A 115 6.48 -4.52 -16.20
CA VAL A 115 6.75 -5.14 -17.51
C VAL A 115 5.48 -5.50 -18.28
N MET A 116 4.35 -5.78 -17.61
CA MET A 116 3.09 -6.13 -18.25
C MET A 116 2.49 -4.98 -19.07
N ASP A 117 2.72 -3.74 -18.66
CA ASP A 117 2.13 -2.54 -19.26
C ASP A 117 3.19 -1.60 -19.87
N TYR A 118 4.46 -1.77 -19.48
CA TYR A 118 5.60 -0.92 -19.86
C TYR A 118 6.80 -1.73 -20.37
N ALA A 119 6.58 -2.80 -21.13
CA ALA A 119 7.65 -3.67 -21.65
C ALA A 119 8.75 -2.91 -22.43
N ALA A 120 8.37 -1.86 -23.17
CA ALA A 120 9.30 -1.03 -23.94
C ALA A 120 10.17 -0.10 -23.07
N ASP A 121 9.72 0.21 -21.85
CA ASP A 121 10.48 0.98 -20.88
C ASP A 121 11.42 0.05 -20.10
N LYS A 122 12.69 -0.01 -20.54
CA LYS A 122 13.72 -0.88 -19.96
C LYS A 122 13.92 -0.68 -18.46
N LYS A 123 13.62 0.50 -17.92
CA LYS A 123 13.74 0.75 -16.49
C LYS A 123 12.53 0.19 -15.76
N ALA A 124 11.33 0.55 -16.19
CA ALA A 124 10.09 0.04 -15.60
C ALA A 124 10.04 -1.50 -15.60
N SER A 125 10.43 -2.13 -16.71
CA SER A 125 10.36 -3.59 -16.86
C SER A 125 11.29 -4.40 -15.94
N ARG A 126 12.24 -3.75 -15.27
CA ARG A 126 13.19 -4.38 -14.34
C ARG A 126 12.91 -4.04 -12.87
N LEU A 127 11.96 -3.16 -12.59
CA LEU A 127 11.60 -2.81 -11.23
C LEU A 127 10.85 -3.95 -10.56
N ASN A 128 11.13 -4.15 -9.28
CA ASN A 128 10.57 -5.23 -8.47
C ASN A 128 10.00 -4.76 -7.14
N ASP A 129 9.96 -3.44 -6.93
CA ASP A 129 9.47 -2.77 -5.72
C ASP A 129 8.38 -1.72 -6.03
N GLU A 130 7.92 -1.67 -7.29
CA GLU A 130 6.85 -0.81 -7.82
C GLU A 130 5.99 -1.62 -8.78
N TYR A 131 4.68 -1.36 -8.79
CA TYR A 131 3.73 -2.13 -9.59
C TYR A 131 2.45 -1.34 -9.85
N LEU A 132 1.65 -1.81 -10.81
CA LEU A 132 0.28 -1.31 -10.97
C LEU A 132 -0.70 -2.18 -10.17
N PHE A 133 -1.52 -1.54 -9.35
CA PHE A 133 -2.70 -2.13 -8.75
C PHE A 133 -3.91 -1.91 -9.67
N GLY A 134 -4.41 -2.97 -10.29
CA GLY A 134 -5.18 -2.89 -11.53
C GLY A 134 -4.35 -2.22 -12.63
N ARG A 135 -4.97 -1.54 -13.60
CA ARG A 135 -4.25 -0.95 -14.74
C ARG A 135 -3.83 0.51 -14.54
N ASN A 136 -4.31 1.15 -13.47
CA ASN A 136 -4.38 2.60 -13.39
C ASN A 136 -3.70 3.22 -12.15
N ILE A 137 -3.40 2.42 -11.13
CA ILE A 137 -2.82 2.90 -9.86
C ILE A 137 -1.40 2.37 -9.73
N LEU A 138 -0.39 3.22 -9.85
CA LEU A 138 1.00 2.89 -9.56
C LEU A 138 1.24 2.97 -8.04
N VAL A 139 1.85 1.93 -7.49
CA VAL A 139 2.06 1.76 -6.05
C VAL A 139 3.54 1.53 -5.77
N LYS A 140 4.10 2.34 -4.87
CA LYS A 140 5.43 2.15 -4.27
C LYS A 140 5.28 1.91 -2.77
N PRO A 141 5.40 0.67 -2.29
CA PRO A 141 5.42 0.44 -0.85
C PRO A 141 6.67 1.03 -0.21
N VAL A 142 6.52 1.66 0.95
CA VAL A 142 7.67 2.04 1.81
C VAL A 142 8.15 0.80 2.54
N THR A 143 9.39 0.37 2.27
CA THR A 143 9.89 -0.91 2.79
C THR A 143 11.02 -0.80 3.81
N ASP A 144 11.63 0.38 3.90
CA ASP A 144 12.65 0.69 4.89
C ASP A 144 12.01 1.54 6.01
N PRO A 145 12.44 1.38 7.28
CA PRO A 145 11.96 2.21 8.36
C PRO A 145 12.42 3.66 8.16
N LEU A 146 11.50 4.62 8.29
CA LEU A 146 11.75 6.05 8.07
C LEU A 146 11.70 6.86 9.37
N TYR A 147 10.98 6.39 10.38
CA TYR A 147 10.70 7.14 11.61
C TYR A 147 11.07 6.43 12.89
N THR A 148 11.48 5.17 12.79
CA THR A 148 11.82 4.32 13.93
C THR A 148 13.08 3.54 13.64
N TRP A 149 13.72 3.08 14.70
CA TRP A 149 14.85 2.17 14.63
C TRP A 149 14.77 1.20 15.80
N LYS A 150 15.55 0.13 15.71
CA LYS A 150 15.59 -0.90 16.74
C LYS A 150 17.01 -1.07 17.25
N ASP A 151 17.18 -1.14 18.57
CA ASP A 151 18.47 -1.37 19.18
C ASP A 151 18.86 -2.86 19.23
N LYS A 152 20.04 -3.15 19.77
CA LYS A 152 20.56 -4.51 19.92
C LYS A 152 19.75 -5.36 20.92
N GLU A 153 18.98 -4.73 21.80
CA GLU A 153 18.09 -5.37 22.77
C GLU A 153 16.67 -5.57 22.22
N LYS A 154 16.45 -5.28 20.93
CA LYS A 154 15.17 -5.36 20.21
C LYS A 154 14.15 -4.28 20.60
N LYS A 155 14.53 -3.28 21.40
CA LYS A 155 13.65 -2.17 21.74
C LYS A 155 13.55 -1.22 20.55
N GLY A 156 12.33 -0.80 20.25
CA GLY A 156 12.06 0.20 19.23
C GLY A 156 12.17 1.61 19.81
N HIS A 157 12.67 2.52 19.00
CA HIS A 157 12.80 3.93 19.32
C HIS A 157 12.28 4.77 18.16
N THR A 158 11.68 5.92 18.45
CA THR A 158 11.35 6.89 17.41
C THR A 158 12.57 7.76 17.10
N ILE A 159 12.71 8.16 15.84
CA ILE A 159 13.71 9.13 15.39
C ILE A 159 13.27 10.56 15.75
N TYR A 160 11.96 10.79 15.69
CA TYR A 160 11.35 12.10 15.95
C TYR A 160 10.50 12.05 17.24
N PRO A 161 10.44 13.15 18.02
CA PRO A 161 9.56 13.24 19.19
C PRO A 161 8.08 13.09 18.82
N ASP A 162 7.69 13.61 17.64
CA ASP A 162 6.35 13.49 17.09
C ASP A 162 6.43 13.01 15.63
N VAL A 163 6.20 11.70 15.44
CA VAL A 163 6.22 11.04 14.14
C VAL A 163 5.22 11.66 13.15
N ARG A 164 4.12 12.27 13.63
CA ARG A 164 3.10 12.87 12.75
C ARG A 164 3.59 14.12 12.03
N LYS A 165 4.59 14.80 12.59
CA LYS A 165 5.18 16.01 11.98
C LYS A 165 6.37 15.69 11.07
N ALA A 166 6.79 14.43 11.02
CA ALA A 166 7.91 14.00 10.20
C ALA A 166 7.47 13.62 8.79
N ALA A 167 8.34 13.88 7.82
CA ALA A 167 8.19 13.45 6.43
C ALA A 167 9.57 13.10 5.87
N ALA A 168 9.73 11.90 5.33
CA ALA A 168 10.97 11.43 4.71
C ALA A 168 10.75 11.11 3.22
N PRO A 169 11.75 11.36 2.35
CA PRO A 169 11.62 11.13 0.92
C PRO A 169 11.69 9.64 0.57
N VAL A 170 10.85 9.24 -0.39
CA VAL A 170 10.84 7.89 -0.98
C VAL A 170 11.02 8.05 -2.49
N ASN A 171 11.99 7.33 -3.06
CA ASN A 171 12.24 7.32 -4.50
C ASN A 171 11.16 6.51 -5.22
N VAL A 172 10.63 7.06 -6.31
CA VAL A 172 9.63 6.41 -7.17
C VAL A 172 10.01 6.65 -8.61
N TYR A 173 9.95 5.61 -9.44
CA TYR A 173 10.03 5.76 -10.88
C TYR A 173 8.63 5.90 -11.49
N LEU A 174 8.42 6.94 -12.28
CA LEU A 174 7.19 7.08 -13.05
C LEU A 174 7.44 6.53 -14.46
N PRO A 175 6.76 5.46 -14.90
CA PRO A 175 6.98 4.88 -16.22
C PRO A 175 6.72 5.85 -17.38
N LYS A 176 7.48 5.70 -18.47
CA LYS A 176 7.33 6.50 -19.69
C LYS A 176 5.98 6.29 -20.37
N GLY A 177 5.59 7.25 -21.21
CA GLY A 177 4.44 7.16 -22.10
C GLY A 177 3.11 7.59 -21.48
N ASN A 178 3.08 7.92 -20.19
CA ASN A 178 1.90 8.50 -19.53
C ASN A 178 2.32 9.64 -18.60
N LYS A 179 1.40 10.57 -18.39
CA LYS A 179 1.44 11.48 -17.25
C LYS A 179 0.90 10.77 -16.02
N TRP A 180 1.32 11.23 -14.85
CA TRP A 180 0.96 10.65 -13.56
C TRP A 180 0.50 11.74 -12.60
N TYR A 181 -0.53 11.45 -11.82
CA TYR A 181 -1.00 12.33 -10.76
C TYR A 181 -0.68 11.70 -9.41
N ASP A 182 -0.03 12.43 -8.52
CA ASP A 182 0.08 12.01 -7.12
C ASP A 182 -1.32 11.95 -6.50
N PHE A 183 -1.71 10.76 -6.05
CA PHE A 183 -3.03 10.48 -5.49
C PHE A 183 -3.41 11.40 -4.33
N TRP A 184 -2.43 11.87 -3.57
CA TRP A 184 -2.66 12.62 -2.34
C TRP A 184 -2.72 14.13 -2.56
N SER A 185 -1.97 14.65 -3.54
CA SER A 185 -1.80 16.09 -3.76
C SER A 185 -2.40 16.59 -5.08
N ASN A 186 -2.81 15.69 -5.97
CA ASN A 186 -3.17 15.96 -7.36
C ASN A 186 -2.04 16.61 -8.19
N THR A 187 -0.80 16.61 -7.69
CA THR A 187 0.35 17.13 -8.45
C THR A 187 0.58 16.24 -9.66
N GLN A 188 0.61 16.86 -10.85
CA GLN A 188 0.89 16.17 -12.12
C GLN A 188 2.40 16.06 -12.36
N TYR A 189 2.84 14.91 -12.84
CA TYR A 189 4.21 14.62 -13.26
C TYR A 189 4.21 14.05 -14.68
N GLU A 190 5.25 14.36 -15.44
CA GLU A 190 5.54 13.65 -16.68
C GLU A 190 6.09 12.25 -16.38
N GLY A 191 5.84 11.26 -17.23
CA GLY A 191 6.46 9.94 -17.11
C GLY A 191 7.94 9.95 -17.50
N GLY A 192 8.63 8.87 -17.20
CA GLY A 192 10.03 8.63 -17.56
C GLY A 192 11.07 9.20 -16.61
N GLN A 193 10.69 9.57 -15.40
CA GLN A 193 11.56 10.21 -14.42
C GLN A 193 11.51 9.53 -13.05
N ASP A 194 12.58 9.67 -12.29
CA ASP A 194 12.60 9.38 -10.86
C ASP A 194 12.21 10.63 -10.09
N ILE A 195 11.37 10.47 -9.08
CA ILE A 195 10.99 11.55 -8.18
C ILE A 195 11.23 11.14 -6.72
N GLN A 196 11.43 12.15 -5.87
CA GLN A 196 11.42 11.98 -4.43
C GLN A 196 10.09 12.45 -3.87
N ARG A 197 9.27 11.52 -3.42
CA ARG A 197 8.00 11.83 -2.77
C ARG A 197 8.19 11.86 -1.26
N LEU A 198 7.91 13.00 -0.63
CA LEU A 198 7.85 13.07 0.83
C LEU A 198 6.70 12.22 1.36
N CYS A 199 6.94 11.31 2.29
CA CYS A 199 5.94 10.35 2.75
C CYS A 199 5.80 10.38 4.28
N PRO A 200 4.97 11.27 4.85
CA PRO A 200 4.61 11.18 6.27
C PRO A 200 4.09 9.78 6.63
N ILE A 201 4.01 9.48 7.92
CA ILE A 201 3.67 8.13 8.40
C ILE A 201 2.32 7.61 7.89
N ASP A 202 1.39 8.48 7.52
CA ASP A 202 0.02 8.16 7.15
C ASP A 202 -0.23 8.04 5.63
N ILE A 203 0.81 8.15 4.80
CA ILE A 203 0.72 7.87 3.35
C ILE A 203 1.97 7.12 2.85
N MET A 204 1.81 6.44 1.72
CA MET A 204 2.91 5.94 0.90
C MET A 204 2.75 6.46 -0.54
N PRO A 205 3.78 6.44 -1.40
CA PRO A 205 3.64 6.92 -2.76
C PRO A 205 2.63 6.07 -3.57
N VAL A 206 1.60 6.76 -4.08
CA VAL A 206 0.55 6.21 -4.93
C VAL A 206 0.30 7.22 -6.03
N PHE A 207 0.34 6.77 -7.29
CA PHE A 207 0.15 7.63 -8.45
C PHE A 207 -0.94 7.09 -9.36
N ILE A 208 -1.75 7.98 -9.90
CA ILE A 208 -2.84 7.65 -10.81
C ILE A 208 -2.39 7.98 -12.23
N LYS A 209 -2.51 7.01 -13.12
CA LYS A 209 -2.23 7.18 -14.55
C LYS A 209 -3.20 8.21 -15.13
N ALA A 210 -2.71 9.18 -15.90
CA ALA A 210 -3.57 10.16 -16.55
C ALA A 210 -4.62 9.49 -17.47
N GLY A 211 -5.84 10.02 -17.47
CA GLY A 211 -6.99 9.44 -18.18
C GLY A 211 -7.73 8.33 -17.41
N THR A 212 -7.39 8.12 -16.14
CA THR A 212 -8.10 7.16 -15.28
C THR A 212 -9.44 7.73 -14.84
N ILE A 213 -10.51 6.95 -15.01
CA ILE A 213 -11.78 7.16 -14.32
C ILE A 213 -11.76 6.29 -13.07
N LEU A 214 -11.70 6.91 -11.89
CA LEU A 214 -11.56 6.22 -10.60
C LEU A 214 -12.83 6.35 -9.77
N PRO A 215 -13.64 5.28 -9.63
CA PRO A 215 -14.84 5.29 -8.80
C PRO A 215 -14.51 5.06 -7.32
N PHE A 216 -15.12 5.88 -6.46
CA PHE A 216 -15.10 5.77 -5.02
C PHE A 216 -16.49 5.45 -4.49
N GLY A 217 -16.60 4.39 -3.69
CA GLY A 217 -17.83 4.01 -2.98
C GLY A 217 -18.05 4.84 -1.72
N PRO A 218 -19.21 4.70 -1.06
CA PRO A 218 -19.49 5.36 0.22
C PRO A 218 -18.60 4.82 1.36
N GLU A 219 -18.54 5.56 2.47
CA GLU A 219 -17.94 5.01 3.69
C GLU A 219 -18.82 3.90 4.27
N VAL A 220 -18.21 2.73 4.44
CA VAL A 220 -18.83 1.50 4.96
C VAL A 220 -17.84 0.73 5.87
N GLN A 221 -18.38 -0.13 6.72
CA GLN A 221 -17.70 -1.04 7.65
C GLN A 221 -17.49 -2.43 7.05
N TYR A 222 -18.34 -2.84 6.12
CA TYR A 222 -18.25 -4.09 5.37
C TYR A 222 -18.80 -3.92 3.94
N SER A 223 -18.45 -4.83 3.04
CA SER A 223 -18.59 -4.64 1.57
C SER A 223 -20.04 -4.44 1.08
N SER A 224 -21.02 -4.96 1.80
CA SER A 224 -22.44 -4.90 1.44
C SER A 224 -23.28 -4.03 2.37
N GLU A 225 -22.68 -3.17 3.19
CA GLU A 225 -23.42 -2.33 4.14
C GLU A 225 -24.39 -1.37 3.44
N LYS A 226 -23.95 -0.77 2.32
CA LYS A 226 -24.72 0.20 1.54
C LYS A 226 -24.70 -0.17 0.07
N PRO A 227 -25.80 0.09 -0.67
CA PRO A 227 -25.81 -0.05 -2.12
C PRO A 227 -24.84 0.94 -2.77
N TRP A 228 -24.39 0.64 -3.99
CA TRP A 228 -23.44 1.46 -4.76
C TRP A 228 -24.16 2.39 -5.75
N ASP A 229 -25.27 2.97 -5.30
CA ASP A 229 -26.13 3.82 -6.15
C ASP A 229 -25.52 5.21 -6.38
N GLU A 230 -24.76 5.71 -5.40
CA GLU A 230 -24.05 6.99 -5.46
C GLU A 230 -22.54 6.76 -5.37
N LEU A 231 -21.85 6.93 -6.49
CA LEU A 231 -20.39 6.83 -6.57
C LEU A 231 -19.77 8.20 -6.81
N GLU A 232 -18.71 8.51 -6.07
CA GLU A 232 -17.84 9.64 -6.40
C GLU A 232 -16.92 9.21 -7.54
N ILE A 233 -17.02 9.88 -8.69
CA ILE A 233 -16.18 9.60 -9.86
C ILE A 233 -15.10 10.68 -9.97
N ARG A 234 -13.84 10.28 -9.87
CA ARG A 234 -12.69 11.16 -10.13
C ARG A 234 -12.15 10.88 -11.52
N VAL A 235 -11.94 11.93 -12.31
CA VAL A 235 -11.43 11.90 -13.69
C VAL A 235 -10.19 12.78 -13.80
#